data_AF-A0A8S3IQ26-F1
#
_entry.id   AF-A0A8S3IQ26-F1
#
_cell.length_a   1.000
_cell.length_b   1.000
_cell.length_c   1.000
_cell.angle_alpha   90.00
_cell.angle_beta   90.00
_cell.angle_gamma   90.00
#
_symmetry.space_group_name_H-M   'P 1'
#
loop_
_entity.id
_entity.type
_entity.pdbx_description
1 polymer ?
#
loop_
_entity_poly.entity_id
_entity_poly.type
_entity_poly.pdbx_seq_one_letter_code
_entity_poly.pdbx_strand_id
1 'polypeptide(L)'
;LFKGKFYYCEGPFADNVTTRQQCEAMADHRWKNQHYNFDNLFHALLTLFVLSSKDGWVQIMHNGIDAVNVDMQPIKNYSEANLIYFISFISIVGFFVLSMFVGVVVESFQDCQTQQELEKQAKRVKDFGLEQHLTDDLPYHANFLPWRKFLHDLCINKYFDLTIGGIIVVNVFTMSLEFYPSSP
;
A
#
# COMPACT_ATOMS: atom_id res chain seq x y z
N LEU A 1 10.37 24.42 19.85
CA LEU A 1 11.47 23.97 18.97
C LEU A 1 11.50 24.76 17.66
N PHE A 2 10.44 24.68 16.83
CA PHE A 2 10.46 25.24 15.46
C PHE A 2 9.54 26.45 15.21
N LYS A 3 8.71 26.86 16.18
CA LYS A 3 7.79 28.01 16.04
C LYS A 3 8.53 29.26 15.58
N GLY A 4 8.07 29.87 14.50
CA GLY A 4 8.62 31.10 13.92
C GLY A 4 9.93 30.93 13.15
N LYS A 5 10.48 29.71 13.04
CA LYS A 5 11.81 29.46 12.43
C LYS A 5 11.74 28.93 10.99
N PHE A 6 10.54 28.66 10.48
CA PHE A 6 10.32 28.08 9.15
C PHE A 6 10.05 29.16 8.09
N TYR A 7 10.46 30.40 8.34
CA TYR A 7 10.34 31.47 7.36
C TYR A 7 11.58 31.54 6.49
N TYR A 8 11.41 31.97 5.24
CA TYR A 8 12.48 32.17 4.28
C TYR A 8 12.17 33.36 3.37
N CYS A 9 13.21 33.97 2.82
CA CYS A 9 13.10 35.00 1.80
C CYS A 9 12.93 34.38 0.41
N GLU A 10 11.83 34.73 -0.27
CA GLU A 10 11.51 34.35 -1.65
C GLU A 10 11.83 35.54 -2.56
N GLY A 11 12.77 35.38 -3.50
CA GLY A 11 13.18 36.42 -4.45
C GLY A 11 14.48 36.09 -5.19
N PRO A 12 14.89 36.88 -6.20
CA PRO A 12 16.15 36.68 -6.91
C PRO A 12 17.36 36.91 -5.99
N PHE A 13 18.41 36.08 -6.11
CA PHE A 13 19.64 36.19 -5.31
C PHE A 13 19.43 36.19 -3.77
N ALA A 14 18.48 35.39 -3.28
CA ALA A 14 18.16 35.29 -1.85
C ALA A 14 19.31 34.73 -0.97
N ASP A 15 20.37 34.16 -1.56
CA ASP A 15 21.52 33.62 -0.84
C ASP A 15 22.31 34.68 -0.04
N ASN A 16 22.23 35.95 -0.43
CA ASN A 16 22.91 37.06 0.24
C ASN A 16 22.07 37.69 1.38
N VAL A 17 20.85 37.22 1.60
CA VAL A 17 19.93 37.77 2.62
C VAL A 17 20.07 36.95 3.90
N THR A 18 20.33 37.62 5.03
CA THR A 18 20.54 36.94 6.32
C THR A 18 19.39 37.14 7.31
N THR A 19 18.64 38.23 7.16
CA THR A 19 17.57 38.63 8.09
C THR A 19 16.29 38.99 7.34
N ARG A 20 15.16 38.87 8.03
CA ARG A 20 13.86 39.32 7.53
C ARG A 20 13.86 40.78 7.09
N GLN A 21 14.47 41.68 7.89
CA GLN A 21 14.51 43.10 7.58
C GLN A 21 15.24 43.38 6.26
N GLN A 22 16.32 42.65 5.98
CA GLN A 22 17.02 42.75 4.69
C GLN A 22 16.15 42.24 3.53
N CYS A 23 15.39 41.16 3.75
CA CYS A 23 14.44 40.65 2.76
C CYS A 23 13.36 41.68 2.43
N GLU A 24 12.72 42.25 3.46
CA GLU A 24 11.62 43.21 3.32
C GLU A 24 12.09 44.58 2.80
N ALA A 25 13.39 44.90 2.90
CA ALA A 25 13.96 46.13 2.35
C ALA A 25 14.14 46.08 0.81
N MET A 26 14.08 44.90 0.19
CA MET A 26 14.22 44.73 -1.25
C MET A 26 12.85 44.66 -1.93
N ALA A 27 12.69 45.32 -3.07
CA ALA A 27 11.39 45.48 -3.72
C ALA A 27 10.80 44.18 -4.30
N ASP A 28 11.65 43.25 -4.74
CA ASP A 28 11.25 42.00 -5.42
C ASP A 28 11.32 40.76 -4.51
N HIS A 29 11.38 40.96 -3.19
CA HIS A 29 11.53 39.89 -2.21
C HIS A 29 10.32 39.79 -1.28
N ARG A 30 10.02 38.59 -0.81
CA ARG A 30 8.92 38.33 0.13
C ARG A 30 9.37 37.41 1.25
N TRP A 31 9.13 37.83 2.48
CA TRP A 31 9.33 36.97 3.65
C TRP A 31 8.14 36.04 3.81
N LYS A 32 8.34 34.73 3.58
CA LYS A 32 7.26 33.75 3.46
C LYS A 32 7.50 32.57 4.39
N ASN A 33 6.42 32.03 4.91
CA ASN A 33 6.48 30.82 5.73
C ASN A 33 6.43 29.57 4.84
N GLN A 34 7.06 28.49 5.30
CA GLN A 34 6.87 27.17 4.70
C GLN A 34 5.42 26.71 4.85
N HIS A 35 4.90 26.00 3.83
CA HIS A 35 3.53 25.49 3.84
C HIS A 35 3.27 24.56 5.02
N TYR A 36 4.23 23.69 5.33
CA TYR A 36 4.25 22.85 6.51
C TYR A 36 5.17 23.48 7.57
N ASN A 37 4.59 23.92 8.69
CA ASN A 37 5.29 24.63 9.76
C ASN A 37 4.70 24.29 11.14
N PHE A 38 5.30 24.86 12.19
CA PHE A 38 4.95 24.59 13.59
C PHE A 38 4.49 25.86 14.35
N ASP A 39 3.88 26.83 13.66
CA ASP A 39 3.53 28.12 14.27
C ASP A 39 2.28 28.04 15.16
N ASN A 40 1.31 27.23 14.74
CA ASN A 40 0.04 27.00 15.42
C ASN A 40 -0.22 25.51 15.58
N LEU A 41 -1.08 25.14 16.52
CA LEU A 41 -1.42 23.75 16.80
C LEU A 41 -1.90 23.01 15.55
N PHE A 42 -2.81 23.60 14.78
CA PHE A 42 -3.35 22.97 13.58
C PHE A 42 -2.28 22.71 12.51
N HIS A 43 -1.43 23.70 12.21
CA HIS A 43 -0.33 23.53 11.25
C HIS A 43 0.72 22.53 11.75
N ALA A 44 0.99 22.50 13.05
CA ALA A 44 1.87 21.48 13.63
C ALA A 44 1.27 20.08 13.44
N LEU A 45 -0.02 19.88 13.74
CA LEU A 45 -0.70 18.60 13.53
C LEU A 45 -0.70 18.19 12.05
N LEU A 46 -0.96 19.11 11.13
CA LEU A 46 -0.89 18.86 9.69
C LEU A 46 0.52 18.42 9.27
N THR A 47 1.55 19.14 9.74
CA THR A 47 2.95 18.83 9.46
C THR A 47 3.35 17.46 10.02
N LEU A 48 2.92 17.14 11.26
CA LEU A 48 3.16 15.84 11.90
C LEU A 48 2.42 14.70 11.19
N PHE A 49 1.21 14.96 10.69
CA PHE A 49 0.46 13.99 9.89
C PHE A 49 1.19 13.66 8.59
N VAL A 50 1.66 14.66 7.85
CA VAL A 50 2.47 14.46 6.63
C VAL A 50 3.76 13.72 6.96
N LEU A 51 4.47 14.11 8.03
CA LEU A 51 5.65 13.38 8.52
C LEU A 51 5.34 11.90 8.82
N SER A 52 4.18 11.60 9.41
CA SER A 52 3.78 10.21 9.72
C SER A 52 3.52 9.37 8.47
N SER A 53 3.00 9.99 7.39
CA SER A 53 2.76 9.34 6.10
C SER A 53 4.05 8.99 5.34
N LYS A 54 5.19 9.60 5.71
CA LYS A 54 6.47 9.53 4.99
C LYS A 54 6.39 10.00 3.53
N ASP A 55 5.38 10.77 3.16
CA ASP A 55 5.36 11.50 1.90
C ASP A 55 5.79 12.96 2.14
N GLY A 56 6.67 13.50 1.29
CA GLY A 56 7.18 14.88 1.42
C GLY A 56 7.99 15.20 2.70
N TRP A 57 8.22 14.24 3.59
CA TRP A 57 8.88 14.44 4.90
C TRP A 57 10.31 14.96 4.81
N VAL A 58 11.05 14.59 3.75
CA VAL A 58 12.44 14.96 3.54
C VAL A 58 12.59 16.48 3.45
N GLN A 59 11.69 17.16 2.72
CA GLN A 59 11.72 18.62 2.60
C GLN A 59 11.44 19.30 3.96
N ILE A 60 10.47 18.78 4.72
CA ILE A 60 10.11 19.31 6.05
C ILE A 60 11.30 19.15 7.01
N MET A 61 11.97 18.00 6.96
CA MET A 61 13.16 17.72 7.76
C MET A 61 14.32 18.65 7.40
N HIS A 62 14.63 18.83 6.10
CA HIS A 62 15.67 19.77 5.67
C HIS A 62 15.37 21.19 6.13
N ASN A 63 14.13 21.66 5.97
CA ASN A 63 13.70 22.96 6.48
C ASN A 63 13.89 23.08 8.02
N GLY A 64 13.73 21.98 8.76
CA GLY A 64 13.96 21.93 10.20
C GLY A 64 15.42 21.86 10.62
N ILE A 65 16.30 21.25 9.83
CA ILE A 65 17.75 21.23 10.04
C ILE A 65 18.35 22.61 9.75
N ASP A 66 17.83 23.28 8.71
CA ASP A 66 18.28 24.60 8.28
C ASP A 66 17.71 25.74 9.13
N ALA A 67 16.79 25.44 10.05
CA ALA A 67 16.14 26.40 10.92
C ALA A 67 17.12 26.99 11.95
N VAL A 68 17.30 28.31 11.90
CA VAL A 68 18.23 29.06 12.77
C VAL A 68 17.47 29.67 13.96
N ASN A 69 16.96 30.88 13.79
CA ASN A 69 16.22 31.66 14.77
C ASN A 69 15.06 32.38 14.08
N VAL A 70 14.16 32.96 14.88
CA VAL A 70 13.06 33.76 14.37
C VAL A 70 13.61 34.97 13.62
N ASP A 71 12.98 35.32 12.49
CA ASP A 71 13.36 36.44 11.61
C ASP A 71 14.77 36.34 10.97
N MET A 72 15.38 35.15 10.97
CA MET A 72 16.67 34.87 10.33
C MET A 72 16.48 33.92 9.14
N GLN A 73 17.22 34.13 8.05
CA GLN A 73 17.20 33.26 6.88
C GLN A 73 17.73 31.85 7.27
N PRO A 74 17.11 30.75 6.79
CA PRO A 74 17.63 29.41 7.01
C PRO A 74 19.05 29.26 6.47
N ILE A 75 19.90 28.58 7.24
CA ILE A 75 21.29 28.29 6.87
C ILE A 75 21.44 26.78 6.76
N LYS A 76 21.96 26.32 5.61
CA LYS A 76 22.15 24.89 5.35
C LYS A 76 22.94 24.21 6.46
N ASN A 77 22.40 23.12 6.99
CA ASN A 77 23.02 22.30 8.04
C ASN A 77 23.38 23.08 9.32
N TYR A 78 22.58 24.09 9.69
CA TYR A 78 22.84 24.85 10.92
C TYR A 78 22.68 24.01 12.18
N SER A 79 21.62 23.21 12.27
CA SER A 79 21.30 22.42 13.45
C SER A 79 21.05 20.96 13.10
N GLU A 80 22.13 20.23 12.85
CA GLU A 80 22.08 18.79 12.53
C GLU A 80 21.43 17.96 13.65
N ALA A 81 21.48 18.42 14.91
CA ALA A 81 20.82 17.76 16.04
C ALA A 81 19.29 17.66 15.87
N ASN A 82 18.67 18.57 15.12
CA ASN A 82 17.23 18.51 14.84
C ASN A 82 16.85 17.27 14.00
N LEU A 83 17.79 16.66 13.30
CA LEU A 83 17.59 15.40 12.58
C LEU A 83 17.06 14.30 13.51
N ILE A 84 17.60 14.23 14.74
CA ILE A 84 17.23 13.21 15.72
C ILE A 84 15.74 13.32 16.08
N TYR A 85 15.20 14.54 16.16
CA TYR A 85 13.77 14.76 16.40
C TYR A 85 12.91 14.16 15.27
N PHE A 86 13.25 14.44 14.00
CA PHE A 86 12.46 13.94 12.87
C PHE A 86 12.55 12.41 12.73
N ILE A 87 13.76 11.85 12.83
CA ILE A 87 13.97 10.41 12.69
C ILE A 87 13.33 9.64 13.85
N SER A 88 13.47 10.11 15.09
CA SER A 88 12.82 9.47 16.24
C SER A 88 11.30 9.52 16.14
N PHE A 89 10.72 10.66 15.75
CA PHE A 89 9.27 10.79 15.57
C PHE A 89 8.75 9.83 14.49
N ILE A 90 9.38 9.80 13.30
CA ILE A 90 8.97 8.93 12.20
C ILE A 90 9.11 7.45 12.57
N SER A 91 10.16 7.09 13.31
CA SER A 91 10.43 5.70 13.71
C SER A 91 9.41 5.23 14.75
N ILE A 92 9.16 6.03 15.80
CA ILE A 92 8.23 5.69 16.87
C ILE A 92 6.80 5.61 16.32
N VAL A 93 6.32 6.68 15.68
CA VAL A 93 4.94 6.72 15.15
C VAL A 93 4.76 5.68 14.04
N GLY A 94 5.76 5.52 13.17
CA GLY A 94 5.75 4.51 12.12
C GLY A 94 5.64 3.09 12.68
N PHE A 95 6.42 2.77 13.72
CA PHE A 95 6.35 1.46 14.38
C PHE A 95 4.97 1.23 15.00
N PHE A 96 4.45 2.18 15.77
CA PHE A 96 3.12 2.05 16.38
C PHE A 96 2.01 1.86 15.35
N VAL A 97 1.98 2.67 14.28
CA VAL A 97 0.97 2.57 13.23
C VAL A 97 1.06 1.23 12.50
N LEU A 98 2.27 0.76 12.18
CA LEU A 98 2.46 -0.55 11.57
C LEU A 98 2.04 -1.70 12.50
N SER A 99 2.42 -1.65 13.78
CA SER A 99 2.02 -2.65 14.77
C SER A 99 0.50 -2.70 14.95
N MET A 100 -0.16 -1.55 15.01
CA MET A 100 -1.62 -1.47 15.10
C MET A 100 -2.29 -2.04 13.84
N PHE A 101 -1.79 -1.69 12.66
CA PHE A 101 -2.32 -2.18 11.38
C PHE A 101 -2.21 -3.70 11.29
N VAL A 102 -1.03 -4.26 11.58
CA VAL A 102 -0.83 -5.72 11.60
C VAL A 102 -1.76 -6.38 12.62
N GLY A 103 -1.94 -5.77 13.80
CA GLY A 103 -2.89 -6.27 14.80
C GLY A 103 -4.31 -6.41 14.26
N VAL A 104 -4.86 -5.35 13.66
CA VAL A 104 -6.22 -5.34 13.10
C VAL A 104 -6.37 -6.33 11.93
N VAL A 105 -5.37 -6.42 11.06
CA VAL A 105 -5.41 -7.36 9.92
C VAL A 105 -5.37 -8.81 10.39
N VAL A 106 -4.53 -9.11 11.39
CA VAL A 106 -4.43 -10.47 11.96
C VAL A 106 -5.72 -10.85 12.68
N GLU A 107 -6.30 -9.96 13.48
CA GLU A 107 -7.59 -10.18 14.15
C GLU A 107 -8.70 -10.46 13.14
N SER A 108 -8.83 -9.62 12.10
CA SER A 108 -9.82 -9.82 11.04
C SER A 108 -9.63 -11.15 10.28
N PHE A 109 -8.38 -11.56 10.06
CA PHE A 109 -8.07 -12.83 9.41
C PHE A 109 -8.41 -14.04 10.29
N GLN A 110 -8.15 -13.94 11.60
CA GLN A 110 -8.51 -14.97 12.57
C GLN A 110 -10.03 -15.12 12.66
N ASP A 111 -10.77 -14.01 12.74
CA ASP A 111 -12.24 -14.02 12.75
C ASP A 111 -12.82 -14.71 11.51
N CYS A 112 -12.27 -14.41 10.33
CA CYS A 112 -12.70 -15.03 9.07
C CYS A 112 -12.43 -16.55 9.06
N GLN A 113 -11.26 -16.99 9.54
CA GLN A 113 -10.97 -18.41 9.67
C GLN A 113 -11.94 -19.11 10.61
N THR A 114 -12.21 -18.54 11.79
CA THR A 114 -13.16 -19.10 12.76
C THR A 114 -14.56 -19.20 12.16
N GLN A 115 -15.04 -18.18 11.46
CA GLN A 115 -16.33 -18.23 10.76
C GLN A 115 -16.36 -19.33 9.70
N GLN A 116 -15.32 -19.46 8.87
CA GLN A 116 -15.25 -20.54 7.87
C GLN A 116 -15.24 -21.93 8.49
N GLU A 117 -14.56 -22.12 9.63
CA GLU A 117 -14.56 -23.40 10.35
C GLU A 117 -15.95 -23.76 10.86
N LEU A 118 -16.66 -22.80 11.47
CA LEU A 118 -18.03 -22.98 11.94
C LEU A 118 -18.99 -23.27 10.77
N GLU A 119 -18.86 -22.56 9.65
CA GLU A 119 -19.66 -22.84 8.45
C GLU A 119 -19.40 -24.23 7.86
N LYS A 120 -18.13 -24.67 7.80
CA LYS A 120 -17.77 -26.02 7.36
C LYS A 120 -18.32 -27.09 8.30
N GLN A 121 -18.31 -26.85 9.60
CA GLN A 121 -18.93 -27.75 10.58
C GLN A 121 -20.44 -27.82 10.40
N ALA A 122 -21.11 -26.67 10.25
CA ALA A 122 -22.56 -26.61 10.01
C ALA A 122 -22.96 -27.30 8.70
N LYS A 123 -22.19 -27.12 7.62
CA LYS A 123 -22.39 -27.87 6.36
C LYS A 123 -22.22 -29.37 6.56
N ARG A 124 -21.15 -29.81 7.26
CA ARG A 124 -20.94 -31.25 7.54
C ARG A 124 -22.09 -31.88 8.33
N VAL A 125 -22.64 -31.19 9.33
CA VAL A 125 -23.82 -31.69 10.08
C VAL A 125 -25.04 -31.76 9.17
N LYS A 126 -25.25 -30.75 8.31
CA LYS A 126 -26.37 -30.73 7.35
C LYS A 126 -26.25 -31.84 6.30
N ASP A 127 -25.05 -32.06 5.75
CA ASP A 127 -24.78 -33.12 4.77
C ASP A 127 -24.98 -34.50 5.40
N PHE A 128 -24.52 -34.72 6.65
CA PHE A 128 -24.79 -35.98 7.36
C PHE A 128 -26.30 -36.24 7.53
N GLY A 129 -27.07 -35.21 7.91
CA GLY A 129 -28.52 -35.33 8.02
C GLY A 129 -29.23 -35.53 6.67
N LEU A 130 -28.70 -34.95 5.59
CA LEU A 130 -29.22 -35.12 4.24
C LEU A 130 -28.88 -36.51 3.66
N GLU A 131 -27.66 -37.02 3.89
CA GLU A 131 -27.19 -38.33 3.43
C GLU A 131 -27.96 -39.47 4.10
N GLN A 132 -28.33 -39.29 5.37
CA GLN A 132 -29.21 -40.21 6.09
C GLN A 132 -30.64 -40.25 5.50
N HIS A 133 -31.08 -39.19 4.82
CA HIS A 133 -32.34 -39.11 4.09
C HIS A 133 -32.24 -39.60 2.63
N LEU A 134 -31.07 -39.47 1.99
CA LEU A 134 -30.87 -39.79 0.57
C LEU A 134 -30.48 -41.26 0.31
N THR A 135 -29.98 -41.98 1.33
CA THR A 135 -29.63 -43.41 1.25
C THR A 135 -30.83 -44.34 1.12
N ASP A 136 -32.06 -43.80 1.13
CA ASP A 136 -33.30 -44.56 0.93
C ASP A 136 -33.73 -44.67 -0.55
N ASP A 137 -33.08 -43.95 -1.49
CA ASP A 137 -33.45 -43.97 -2.91
C ASP A 137 -32.36 -44.56 -3.85
N LEU A 138 -32.69 -45.76 -4.34
CA LEU A 138 -32.23 -46.59 -5.47
C LEU A 138 -31.17 -46.06 -6.49
N PRO A 139 -30.29 -46.91 -7.05
CA PRO A 139 -29.21 -46.48 -7.95
C PRO A 139 -29.70 -46.02 -9.34
N TYR A 140 -29.38 -44.77 -9.68
CA TYR A 140 -29.75 -44.03 -10.90
C TYR A 140 -29.12 -44.55 -12.22
N HIS A 141 -28.35 -45.64 -12.22
CA HIS A 141 -27.51 -46.04 -13.37
C HIS A 141 -28.03 -47.15 -14.27
N ALA A 142 -29.26 -47.64 -14.07
CA ALA A 142 -29.73 -48.83 -14.78
C ALA A 142 -29.87 -48.65 -16.32
N ASN A 143 -30.14 -47.44 -16.84
CA ASN A 143 -30.64 -47.28 -18.22
C ASN A 143 -29.90 -46.25 -19.08
N PHE A 144 -28.57 -46.38 -19.23
CA PHE A 144 -27.84 -45.60 -20.26
C PHE A 144 -27.76 -46.37 -21.60
N LEU A 145 -28.19 -45.71 -22.68
CA LEU A 145 -28.07 -46.20 -24.07
C LEU A 145 -26.60 -46.37 -24.49
N PRO A 146 -26.25 -47.36 -25.35
CA PRO A 146 -24.85 -47.70 -25.68
C PRO A 146 -24.03 -46.55 -26.26
N TRP A 147 -24.62 -45.73 -27.14
CA TRP A 147 -23.92 -44.61 -27.78
C TRP A 147 -23.60 -43.48 -26.79
N ARG A 148 -24.44 -43.30 -25.76
CA ARG A 148 -24.25 -42.29 -24.71
C ARG A 148 -23.17 -42.74 -23.73
N LYS A 149 -23.10 -44.04 -23.41
CA LYS A 149 -21.97 -44.63 -22.65
C LYS A 149 -20.66 -44.46 -23.40
N PHE A 150 -20.66 -44.74 -24.71
CA PHE A 150 -19.48 -44.56 -25.54
C PHE A 150 -18.94 -43.12 -25.56
N LEU A 151 -19.81 -42.12 -25.76
CA LEU A 151 -19.41 -40.71 -25.72
C LEU A 151 -18.96 -40.27 -24.32
N HIS A 152 -19.60 -40.78 -23.28
CA HIS A 152 -19.23 -40.53 -21.89
C HIS A 152 -17.85 -41.12 -21.56
N ASP A 153 -17.60 -42.36 -21.96
CA ASP A 153 -16.33 -43.06 -21.78
C ASP A 153 -15.21 -42.40 -22.60
N LEU A 154 -15.54 -41.85 -23.77
CA LEU A 154 -14.60 -41.07 -24.58
C LEU A 154 -14.25 -39.71 -23.94
N CYS A 155 -15.24 -38.99 -23.39
CA CYS A 155 -15.04 -37.69 -22.75
C CYS A 155 -14.39 -37.77 -21.37
N ILE A 156 -14.59 -38.87 -20.62
CA ILE A 156 -13.97 -39.09 -19.30
C ILE A 156 -12.59 -39.75 -19.42
N ASN A 157 -12.20 -40.15 -20.62
CA ASN A 157 -10.89 -40.74 -20.82
C ASN A 157 -9.77 -39.73 -20.52
N LYS A 158 -8.93 -40.07 -19.54
CA LYS A 158 -7.81 -39.22 -19.06
C LYS A 158 -6.84 -38.78 -20.17
N TYR A 159 -6.73 -39.55 -21.26
CA TYR A 159 -5.89 -39.21 -22.41
C TYR A 159 -6.45 -38.08 -23.28
N PHE A 160 -7.78 -37.89 -23.30
CA PHE A 160 -8.44 -36.82 -24.06
C PHE A 160 -8.14 -35.45 -23.45
N ASP A 161 -8.28 -35.32 -22.13
CA ASP A 161 -7.94 -34.11 -21.38
C ASP A 161 -6.46 -33.74 -21.49
N LEU A 162 -5.57 -34.75 -21.47
CA LEU A 162 -4.12 -34.54 -21.64
C LEU A 162 -3.79 -33.95 -23.02
N THR A 163 -4.54 -34.35 -24.06
CA THR A 163 -4.37 -33.85 -25.43
C THR A 163 -4.84 -32.40 -25.55
N ILE A 164 -6.00 -32.07 -24.96
CA ILE A 164 -6.50 -30.68 -24.93
C ILE A 164 -5.52 -29.77 -24.17
N GLY A 165 -5.03 -30.21 -23.01
CA GLY A 165 -4.02 -29.49 -22.25
C GLY A 165 -2.74 -29.26 -23.05
N GLY A 166 -2.28 -30.27 -23.80
CA GLY A 166 -1.12 -30.15 -24.69
C GLY A 166 -1.31 -29.10 -25.78
N ILE A 167 -2.48 -29.05 -26.43
CA ILE A 167 -2.79 -28.08 -27.50
C ILE A 167 -2.78 -26.64 -26.94
N ILE A 168 -3.33 -26.43 -25.75
CA ILE A 168 -3.33 -25.11 -25.09
C ILE A 168 -1.90 -24.66 -24.80
N VAL A 169 -1.06 -25.54 -24.24
CA VAL A 169 0.34 -25.24 -23.92
C VAL A 169 1.14 -24.91 -25.18
N VAL A 170 0.95 -25.65 -26.26
CA VAL A 170 1.60 -25.37 -27.55
C VAL A 170 1.19 -24.00 -28.08
N ASN A 171 -0.09 -23.67 -28.06
CA ASN A 171 -0.60 -22.38 -28.54
C ASN A 171 -0.05 -21.20 -27.71
N VAL A 172 0.00 -21.34 -26.38
CA VAL A 172 0.60 -20.34 -25.48
C VAL A 172 2.10 -20.18 -25.74
N PHE A 173 2.82 -21.28 -25.97
CA PHE A 173 4.24 -21.24 -26.28
C PHE A 173 4.51 -20.56 -27.63
N THR A 174 3.69 -20.84 -28.65
CA THR A 174 3.75 -20.15 -29.95
C THR A 174 3.56 -18.64 -29.80
N MET A 175 2.57 -18.21 -29.04
CA MET A 175 2.34 -16.78 -28.75
C MET A 175 3.49 -16.14 -27.96
N SER A 176 4.17 -16.90 -27.10
CA SER A 176 5.29 -16.40 -26.29
C SER A 176 6.61 -16.25 -27.07
N LEU A 177 6.73 -16.93 -28.21
CA LEU A 177 7.93 -16.89 -29.06
C LEU A 177 7.88 -15.76 -30.10
N GLU A 178 6.75 -15.06 -30.23
CA GLU A 178 6.64 -13.88 -31.07
C GLU A 178 7.36 -12.68 -30.41
N PHE A 179 8.45 -12.21 -31.02
CA PHE A 179 9.21 -11.03 -30.59
C PHE A 179 9.38 -10.04 -31.74
N TYR A 180 9.21 -8.75 -31.47
CA TYR A 180 9.35 -7.68 -32.47
C TYR A 180 10.81 -7.20 -32.57
N PRO A 181 11.39 -7.04 -33.77
CA PRO A 181 10.77 -7.09 -35.10
C PRO A 181 10.97 -8.47 -35.76
N SER A 182 9.92 -9.28 -35.84
CA SER A 182 9.86 -10.41 -36.76
C SER A 182 9.56 -9.89 -38.17
N SER A 183 10.58 -9.89 -39.03
CA SER A 183 10.48 -9.56 -40.46
C SER A 183 9.48 -10.48 -41.18
N PRO A 184 8.83 -10.02 -42.27
CA PRO A 184 7.67 -10.67 -42.90
C PRO A 184 7.94 -12.08 -43.41
#